data_AF-A0A967Z5V2-F1
#
_entry.id   AF-A0A967Z5V2-F1
#
_cell.length_a   1.000
_cell.length_b   1.000
_cell.length_c   1.000
_cell.angle_alpha   90.00
_cell.angle_beta   90.00
_cell.angle_gamma   90.00
#
_symmetry.space_group_name_H-M   'P 1'
#
loop_
_entity.id
_entity.type
_entity.pdbx_description
1 polymer ?
#
loop_
_entity_poly.entity_id
_entity_poly.type
_entity_poly.pdbx_seq_one_letter_code
_entity_poly.pdbx_strand_id
1 'polypeptide(L)'
;MIDLFEEEPLEVEMYDEYEDEPLDAFSEVDEEDGLFEEFEEPLTESVAFPESMDEYGELEEDLYDEEIEEEIDLDKAVRRNRFWGKKLRWHAHNERIEPFLGFADYCPDEETFAQAVAAWQRKQGMKADGIIGPNTWKRMRTAMLGKRPSKATINLGRAVRSNQSYGRKLGWDAHYDQIESLLGFTDHCPDEKIFAKAVASWQRTQGLKADGIIGPRTWSRMRALLGLPPARVAPTSTTKPRWVRTVIPLLNRYRGDIPIDLLLGWIAHESGGNFRRVTKNLRERGYFQIHPGTSKILRLNHKRLSTNPEYSVRGGIKMVRLYSRFAQKIGFTYGSDLYWHIVAFLHAMGVGAVKVMLDDMRQHGVEPTTWETIKQYAASHRQRLHSLFLRRFKRSFDPVRWTRNVDKRFEKGKRLAAGNTTPGE
;
A
#
# COMPACT_ATOMS: atom_id res chain seq x y z
N MET A 1 47.18 -21.84 -36.94
CA MET A 1 46.56 -22.86 -37.82
C MET A 1 45.19 -23.12 -37.25
N ILE A 2 44.12 -22.64 -37.90
CA ILE A 2 42.71 -22.73 -37.47
C ILE A 2 42.47 -21.99 -36.13
N ASP A 3 41.94 -20.76 -36.03
CA ASP A 3 41.03 -19.95 -36.86
C ASP A 3 39.51 -20.22 -36.64
N LEU A 4 38.73 -19.13 -36.74
CA LEU A 4 37.27 -19.00 -36.60
C LEU A 4 36.62 -19.45 -35.27
N PHE A 5 36.07 -18.49 -34.52
CA PHE A 5 34.61 -18.29 -34.44
C PHE A 5 34.29 -16.94 -33.80
N GLU A 6 33.53 -16.10 -34.51
CA GLU A 6 32.90 -14.90 -33.97
C GLU A 6 31.58 -15.31 -33.30
N GLU A 7 31.27 -14.80 -32.10
CA GLU A 7 29.94 -14.92 -31.49
C GLU A 7 29.19 -13.59 -31.66
N GLU A 8 28.14 -13.61 -32.50
CA GLU A 8 27.24 -12.49 -32.74
C GLU A 8 26.45 -12.07 -31.48
N PRO A 9 25.98 -10.82 -31.38
CA PRO A 9 25.15 -10.38 -30.27
C PRO A 9 23.78 -11.09 -30.30
N LEU A 10 23.48 -11.86 -29.25
CA LEU A 10 22.16 -12.47 -29.04
C LEU A 10 21.07 -11.40 -28.90
N GLU A 11 20.40 -11.10 -30.01
CA GLU A 11 19.07 -10.47 -29.97
C GLU A 11 18.08 -11.40 -29.25
N VAL A 12 17.18 -10.81 -28.48
CA VAL A 12 16.17 -11.53 -27.71
C VAL A 12 14.81 -11.18 -28.29
N GLU A 13 14.40 -11.91 -29.33
CA GLU A 13 13.01 -11.92 -29.77
C GLU A 13 12.11 -12.28 -28.58
N MET A 14 11.05 -11.51 -28.40
CA MET A 14 9.95 -11.89 -27.52
C MET A 14 8.87 -12.52 -28.39
N TYR A 15 8.72 -13.83 -28.29
CA TYR A 15 7.50 -14.48 -28.77
C TYR A 15 6.34 -14.04 -27.87
N ASP A 16 5.38 -13.36 -28.48
CA ASP A 16 4.00 -13.25 -28.00
C ASP A 16 3.28 -14.61 -28.13
N GLU A 17 1.95 -14.59 -28.08
CA GLU A 17 1.02 -15.73 -28.20
C GLU A 17 0.74 -16.49 -26.90
N TYR A 18 -0.39 -16.13 -26.28
CA TYR A 18 -1.51 -17.06 -26.12
C TYR A 18 -2.81 -16.28 -26.18
N GLU A 19 -3.64 -16.63 -27.14
CA GLU A 19 -5.01 -16.14 -27.30
C GLU A 19 -5.95 -16.81 -26.27
N ASP A 20 -7.04 -16.13 -25.93
CA ASP A 20 -8.26 -16.74 -25.37
C ASP A 20 -9.43 -16.04 -26.08
N GLU A 21 -10.17 -16.78 -26.91
CA GLU A 21 -11.26 -16.27 -27.77
C GLU A 21 -12.58 -16.01 -27.00
N PRO A 22 -13.59 -15.36 -27.60
CA PRO A 22 -14.71 -14.78 -26.85
C PRO A 22 -15.75 -15.80 -26.37
N LEU A 23 -16.51 -15.39 -25.35
CA LEU A 23 -17.81 -15.98 -25.01
C LEU A 23 -18.91 -15.02 -25.45
N ASP A 24 -19.52 -15.35 -26.57
CA ASP A 24 -20.62 -14.61 -27.18
C ASP A 24 -22.00 -15.18 -26.77
N ALA A 25 -23.07 -14.54 -27.26
CA ALA A 25 -24.48 -14.94 -27.16
C ALA A 25 -25.13 -14.97 -25.76
N PHE A 26 -26.02 -13.99 -25.53
CA PHE A 26 -27.45 -14.22 -25.78
C PHE A 26 -28.12 -12.92 -26.31
N SER A 27 -29.11 -13.09 -27.20
CA SER A 27 -30.05 -12.07 -27.69
C SER A 27 -31.04 -11.63 -26.58
N GLU A 28 -31.98 -10.69 -26.70
CA GLU A 28 -32.84 -10.14 -27.79
C GLU A 28 -33.44 -8.78 -27.26
N VAL A 29 -34.07 -7.83 -27.97
CA VAL A 29 -34.67 -7.70 -29.32
C VAL A 29 -34.30 -6.30 -29.92
N ASP A 30 -35.16 -5.63 -30.70
CA ASP A 30 -34.91 -4.45 -31.56
C ASP A 30 -35.74 -3.17 -31.20
N GLU A 31 -35.94 -2.27 -32.21
CA GLU A 31 -36.69 -0.99 -32.26
C GLU A 31 -35.95 0.22 -31.64
N GLU A 32 -35.34 1.16 -32.40
CA GLU A 32 -35.93 2.17 -33.32
C GLU A 32 -36.99 3.06 -32.63
N ASP A 33 -37.01 4.40 -32.73
CA ASP A 33 -36.72 5.26 -33.88
C ASP A 33 -36.50 6.76 -33.45
N GLY A 34 -36.19 7.67 -34.39
CA GLY A 34 -36.32 9.14 -34.25
C GLY A 34 -35.14 9.90 -33.59
N LEU A 35 -34.11 10.31 -34.34
CA LEU A 35 -34.00 11.56 -35.12
C LEU A 35 -33.63 12.83 -34.33
N PHE A 36 -32.50 13.43 -34.71
CA PHE A 36 -32.11 14.82 -34.40
C PHE A 36 -32.73 15.77 -35.45
N GLU A 37 -33.05 17.00 -35.05
CA GLU A 37 -32.90 18.16 -35.94
C GLU A 37 -32.00 19.22 -35.28
N GLU A 38 -31.24 19.90 -36.13
CA GLU A 38 -30.29 20.97 -35.84
C GLU A 38 -30.99 22.34 -36.02
N PHE A 39 -30.38 23.47 -35.62
CA PHE A 39 -30.34 24.77 -36.35
C PHE A 39 -29.89 25.97 -35.46
N GLU A 40 -28.76 26.55 -35.87
CA GLU A 40 -28.35 27.98 -35.91
C GLU A 40 -28.75 29.02 -34.83
N GLU A 41 -27.73 29.74 -34.33
CA GLU A 41 -27.83 31.14 -33.85
C GLU A 41 -27.87 32.11 -35.06
N PRO A 42 -28.29 33.39 -34.88
CA PRO A 42 -27.24 34.44 -34.87
C PRO A 42 -27.49 35.64 -33.92
N LEU A 43 -26.56 36.61 -33.98
CA LEU A 43 -26.27 37.70 -33.02
C LEU A 43 -27.04 39.03 -33.24
N THR A 44 -26.72 40.01 -32.37
CA THR A 44 -27.06 41.47 -32.38
C THR A 44 -28.42 41.85 -31.76
N GLU A 45 -28.64 43.04 -31.17
CA GLU A 45 -27.87 44.30 -31.15
C GLU A 45 -27.90 45.00 -29.75
N SER A 46 -27.18 46.14 -29.58
CA SER A 46 -26.83 46.79 -28.30
C SER A 46 -27.59 48.09 -27.97
N VAL A 47 -27.74 48.45 -26.68
CA VAL A 47 -28.05 49.84 -26.24
C VAL A 47 -27.30 50.27 -24.96
N ALA A 48 -26.45 51.29 -25.11
CA ALA A 48 -25.98 52.38 -24.22
C ALA A 48 -25.75 52.26 -22.68
N PHE A 49 -24.68 52.92 -22.24
CA PHE A 49 -24.38 53.40 -20.86
C PHE A 49 -24.36 54.95 -20.82
N PRO A 50 -24.53 55.56 -19.63
CA PRO A 50 -23.60 56.59 -19.12
C PRO A 50 -23.39 56.52 -17.57
N GLU A 51 -22.50 57.23 -16.85
CA GLU A 51 -21.23 57.97 -17.08
C GLU A 51 -20.57 58.28 -15.69
N SER A 52 -19.42 58.99 -15.63
CA SER A 52 -18.67 59.49 -14.44
C SER A 52 -17.93 58.45 -13.56
N MET A 53 -16.62 58.52 -13.19
CA MET A 53 -15.57 59.59 -13.14
C MET A 53 -15.68 60.51 -11.89
N ASP A 54 -14.62 60.97 -11.21
CA ASP A 54 -13.16 60.76 -11.33
C ASP A 54 -12.65 59.61 -10.39
N GLU A 55 -11.58 59.57 -9.58
CA GLU A 55 -10.49 60.50 -9.14
C GLU A 55 -9.23 59.68 -8.71
N TYR A 56 -8.11 60.32 -8.35
CA TYR A 56 -6.79 59.71 -8.03
C TYR A 56 -6.35 59.90 -6.56
N GLY A 57 -5.60 58.95 -6.00
CA GLY A 57 -4.87 59.11 -4.73
C GLY A 57 -3.98 57.91 -4.36
N GLU A 58 -2.73 58.16 -4.00
CA GLU A 58 -1.74 57.15 -3.59
C GLU A 58 -1.82 56.82 -2.10
N LEU A 59 -1.51 55.57 -1.70
CA LEU A 59 -0.55 55.24 -0.64
C LEU A 59 -0.25 53.72 -0.60
N GLU A 60 0.92 53.37 -0.05
CA GLU A 60 1.50 52.02 -0.04
C GLU A 60 1.67 51.54 1.41
N GLU A 61 1.01 50.45 1.82
CA GLU A 61 1.32 49.71 3.05
C GLU A 61 0.82 48.24 2.98
N ASP A 62 1.50 47.33 3.71
CA ASP A 62 1.42 45.87 3.57
C ASP A 62 0.31 45.17 4.40
N LEU A 63 0.06 43.88 4.08
CA LEU A 63 -0.70 42.85 4.84
C LEU A 63 -2.23 43.07 4.88
N TYR A 64 -3.10 42.15 4.42
CA TYR A 64 -3.19 40.72 4.73
C TYR A 64 -4.02 39.97 3.66
N ASP A 65 -3.48 38.90 3.08
CA ASP A 65 -4.28 37.91 2.33
C ASP A 65 -5.02 36.99 3.32
N GLU A 66 -6.22 37.39 3.76
CA GLU A 66 -7.17 36.45 4.37
C GLU A 66 -7.89 35.67 3.27
N GLU A 67 -7.64 34.36 3.17
CA GLU A 67 -8.47 33.45 2.37
C GLU A 67 -9.90 33.43 2.96
N ILE A 68 -10.81 34.22 2.38
CA ILE A 68 -12.23 34.21 2.72
C ILE A 68 -12.82 32.85 2.31
N GLU A 69 -12.85 31.86 3.21
CA GLU A 69 -13.67 30.66 3.03
C GLU A 69 -15.13 31.10 2.82
N GLU A 70 -15.75 30.69 1.69
CA GLU A 70 -17.19 30.94 1.46
C GLU A 70 -18.01 30.40 2.64
N GLU A 71 -18.54 31.30 3.49
CA GLU A 71 -19.31 30.92 4.66
C GLU A 71 -20.58 30.18 4.24
N ILE A 72 -20.83 29.04 4.87
CA ILE A 72 -21.94 28.16 4.49
C ILE A 72 -23.25 28.67 5.11
N ASP A 73 -24.26 28.86 4.27
CA ASP A 73 -25.63 29.20 4.65
C ASP A 73 -26.29 28.03 5.41
N LEU A 74 -25.93 27.89 6.69
CA LEU A 74 -26.38 26.83 7.61
C LEU A 74 -27.90 26.79 7.71
N ASP A 75 -28.52 27.97 7.78
CA ASP A 75 -29.96 28.14 7.96
C ASP A 75 -30.76 27.57 6.76
N LYS A 76 -30.27 27.79 5.53
CA LYS A 76 -30.75 27.10 4.31
C LYS A 76 -30.37 25.63 4.27
N ALA A 77 -29.18 25.25 4.74
CA ALA A 77 -28.73 23.86 4.77
C ALA A 77 -29.64 23.00 5.66
N VAL A 78 -29.93 23.45 6.89
CA VAL A 78 -30.88 22.84 7.83
C VAL A 78 -32.27 22.72 7.20
N ARG A 79 -32.84 23.82 6.67
CA ARG A 79 -34.14 23.80 5.99
C ARG A 79 -34.19 22.80 4.83
N ARG A 80 -33.14 22.73 4.01
CA ARG A 80 -33.07 21.81 2.86
C ARG A 80 -32.79 20.37 3.27
N ASN A 81 -32.07 20.13 4.37
CA ASN A 81 -31.87 18.79 4.94
C ASN A 81 -33.18 18.23 5.51
N ARG A 82 -33.94 19.00 6.29
CA ARG A 82 -35.30 18.63 6.76
C ARG A 82 -36.25 18.27 5.62
N PHE A 83 -36.16 18.98 4.49
CA PHE A 83 -36.95 18.70 3.28
C PHE A 83 -36.50 17.42 2.56
N TRP A 84 -35.21 17.32 2.21
CA TRP A 84 -34.68 16.18 1.45
C TRP A 84 -34.62 14.89 2.25
N GLY A 85 -34.40 14.94 3.57
CA GLY A 85 -34.39 13.77 4.44
C GLY A 85 -35.74 13.07 4.53
N LYS A 86 -36.84 13.85 4.45
CA LYS A 86 -38.20 13.34 4.23
C LYS A 86 -38.39 12.85 2.79
N LYS A 87 -38.15 13.71 1.79
CA LYS A 87 -38.44 13.43 0.36
C LYS A 87 -37.63 12.28 -0.25
N LEU A 88 -36.39 12.06 0.20
CA LEU A 88 -35.50 10.97 -0.22
C LEU A 88 -35.40 9.84 0.82
N ARG A 89 -36.17 9.95 1.92
CA ARG A 89 -36.21 9.05 3.08
C ARG A 89 -34.85 8.79 3.74
N TRP A 90 -33.84 9.63 3.55
CA TRP A 90 -32.49 9.39 4.10
C TRP A 90 -32.45 9.46 5.63
N HIS A 91 -33.40 10.12 6.29
CA HIS A 91 -33.53 10.08 7.76
C HIS A 91 -33.66 8.65 8.32
N ALA A 92 -34.24 7.71 7.55
CA ALA A 92 -34.31 6.29 7.92
C ALA A 92 -32.94 5.56 7.88
N HIS A 93 -31.85 6.30 7.65
CA HIS A 93 -30.48 5.82 7.64
C HIS A 93 -29.55 6.69 8.50
N ASN A 94 -30.07 7.55 9.37
CA ASN A 94 -29.26 8.38 10.28
C ASN A 94 -28.26 7.53 11.08
N GLU A 95 -28.67 6.34 11.56
CA GLU A 95 -27.82 5.28 12.15
C GLU A 95 -26.55 4.89 11.36
N ARG A 96 -26.46 5.27 10.08
CA ARG A 96 -25.30 5.06 9.20
C ARG A 96 -24.72 6.35 8.64
N ILE A 97 -25.50 7.43 8.60
CA ILE A 97 -25.06 8.75 8.13
C ILE A 97 -24.24 9.44 9.21
N GLU A 98 -24.70 9.44 10.46
CA GLU A 98 -24.06 10.08 11.60
C GLU A 98 -22.65 9.50 11.86
N PRO A 99 -22.46 8.16 12.08
CA PRO A 99 -21.12 7.57 12.20
C PRO A 99 -20.26 7.62 10.93
N PHE A 100 -20.86 7.91 9.76
CA PHE A 100 -20.12 8.08 8.50
C PHE A 100 -19.57 9.50 8.33
N LEU A 101 -20.28 10.50 8.87
CA LEU A 101 -19.83 11.90 8.92
C LEU A 101 -18.83 12.15 10.06
N GLY A 102 -18.91 11.38 11.15
CA GLY A 102 -17.96 11.40 12.26
C GLY A 102 -18.61 11.24 13.64
N PHE A 103 -19.93 11.30 13.72
CA PHE A 103 -20.72 11.25 14.94
C PHE A 103 -20.97 9.79 15.35
N ALA A 104 -19.99 9.17 16.01
CA ALA A 104 -20.07 7.77 16.43
C ALA A 104 -20.88 7.59 17.73
N ASP A 105 -20.70 8.50 18.69
CA ASP A 105 -21.11 8.31 20.09
C ASP A 105 -22.10 9.40 20.60
N TYR A 106 -22.52 10.32 19.74
CA TYR A 106 -23.54 11.34 20.05
C TYR A 106 -24.36 11.71 18.80
N CYS A 107 -25.58 12.21 19.01
CA CYS A 107 -26.41 12.79 17.96
C CYS A 107 -26.09 14.29 17.86
N PRO A 108 -25.65 14.82 16.70
CA PRO A 108 -25.40 16.25 16.51
C PRO A 108 -26.71 17.04 16.39
N ASP A 109 -26.65 18.33 16.69
CA ASP A 109 -27.67 19.27 16.23
C ASP A 109 -27.63 19.42 14.68
N GLU A 110 -28.66 20.05 14.11
CA GLU A 110 -28.80 20.12 12.65
C GLU A 110 -27.77 21.05 11.96
N GLU A 111 -27.18 22.00 12.68
CA GLU A 111 -26.15 22.91 12.15
C GLU A 111 -24.78 22.24 12.13
N THR A 112 -24.38 21.61 13.24
CA THR A 112 -23.21 20.72 13.34
C THR A 112 -23.30 19.58 12.30
N PHE A 113 -24.50 19.02 12.08
CA PHE A 113 -24.73 18.04 11.02
C PHE A 113 -24.49 18.63 9.62
N ALA A 114 -25.02 19.83 9.33
CA ALA A 114 -24.82 20.51 8.05
C ALA A 114 -23.33 20.86 7.80
N GLN A 115 -22.61 21.34 8.82
CA GLN A 115 -21.17 21.58 8.76
C GLN A 115 -20.39 20.31 8.40
N ALA A 116 -20.71 19.16 9.00
CA ALA A 116 -20.06 17.89 8.68
C ALA A 116 -20.41 17.37 7.27
N VAL A 117 -21.63 17.61 6.77
CA VAL A 117 -21.98 17.34 5.37
C VAL A 117 -21.16 18.21 4.41
N ALA A 118 -20.99 19.50 4.70
CA ALA A 118 -20.15 20.41 3.93
C ALA A 118 -18.68 19.95 3.91
N ALA A 119 -18.11 19.64 5.08
CA ALA A 119 -16.75 19.09 5.20
C ALA A 119 -16.59 17.73 4.48
N TRP A 120 -17.64 16.91 4.38
CA TRP A 120 -17.62 15.70 3.55
C TRP A 120 -17.66 16.04 2.05
N GLN A 121 -18.53 16.97 1.63
CA GLN A 121 -18.63 17.43 0.24
C GLN A 121 -17.31 18.01 -0.28
N ARG A 122 -16.61 18.86 0.49
CA ARG A 122 -15.25 19.36 0.19
C ARG A 122 -14.30 18.18 -0.13
N LYS A 123 -14.25 17.19 0.77
CA LYS A 123 -13.43 15.96 0.64
C LYS A 123 -13.85 15.04 -0.53
N GLN A 124 -14.93 15.33 -1.23
CA GLN A 124 -15.39 14.60 -2.43
C GLN A 124 -15.30 15.42 -3.72
N GLY A 125 -14.78 16.66 -3.67
CA GLY A 125 -14.80 17.58 -4.81
C GLY A 125 -16.22 17.95 -5.24
N MET A 126 -17.10 18.24 -4.27
CA MET A 126 -18.47 18.70 -4.48
C MET A 126 -18.65 20.10 -3.88
N LYS A 127 -19.63 20.87 -4.39
CA LYS A 127 -20.07 22.09 -3.71
C LYS A 127 -20.45 21.76 -2.26
N ALA A 128 -19.87 22.51 -1.34
CA ALA A 128 -19.93 22.26 0.10
C ALA A 128 -21.11 22.99 0.76
N ASP A 129 -22.31 22.81 0.22
CA ASP A 129 -23.52 23.52 0.66
C ASP A 129 -24.17 22.95 1.94
N GLY A 130 -23.63 21.87 2.52
CA GLY A 130 -24.16 21.20 3.69
C GLY A 130 -25.42 20.36 3.43
N ILE A 131 -25.84 20.20 2.17
CA ILE A 131 -27.16 19.64 1.82
C ILE A 131 -27.06 18.21 1.28
N ILE A 132 -27.72 17.28 1.98
CA ILE A 132 -27.94 15.90 1.50
C ILE A 132 -29.12 15.89 0.49
N GLY A 133 -28.91 16.54 -0.66
CA GLY A 133 -29.80 16.51 -1.82
C GLY A 133 -29.64 15.21 -2.65
N PRO A 134 -30.35 15.06 -3.79
CA PRO A 134 -30.37 13.81 -4.56
C PRO A 134 -28.98 13.30 -4.97
N ASN A 135 -28.10 14.17 -5.44
CA ASN A 135 -26.74 13.80 -5.88
C ASN A 135 -25.82 13.49 -4.69
N THR A 136 -25.85 14.32 -3.63
CA THR A 136 -25.15 14.05 -2.37
C THR A 136 -25.60 12.71 -1.79
N TRP A 137 -26.91 12.44 -1.73
CA TRP A 137 -27.47 11.19 -1.22
C TRP A 137 -27.10 9.98 -2.09
N LYS A 138 -27.15 10.08 -3.43
CA LYS A 138 -26.68 9.02 -4.34
C LYS A 138 -25.22 8.68 -4.06
N ARG A 139 -24.35 9.69 -3.90
CA ARG A 139 -22.90 9.50 -3.67
C ARG A 139 -22.58 9.00 -2.27
N MET A 140 -23.21 9.54 -1.22
CA MET A 140 -23.11 9.05 0.16
C MET A 140 -23.58 7.60 0.26
N ARG A 141 -24.74 7.27 -0.32
CA ARG A 141 -25.26 5.89 -0.34
C ARG A 141 -24.30 4.95 -1.08
N THR A 142 -23.70 5.37 -2.19
CA THR A 142 -22.65 4.57 -2.87
C THR A 142 -21.38 4.44 -2.03
N ALA A 143 -20.95 5.45 -1.27
CA ALA A 143 -19.81 5.35 -0.36
C ALA A 143 -20.11 4.42 0.85
N MET A 144 -21.35 4.40 1.34
CA MET A 144 -21.84 3.50 2.39
C MET A 144 -22.02 2.06 1.88
N LEU A 145 -22.52 1.88 0.65
CA LEU A 145 -22.67 0.57 0.01
C LEU A 145 -21.35 0.03 -0.56
N GLY A 146 -20.38 0.89 -0.84
CA GLY A 146 -18.97 0.54 -1.09
C GLY A 146 -18.29 -0.05 0.15
N LYS A 147 -18.81 0.23 1.35
CA LYS A 147 -18.52 -0.53 2.59
C LYS A 147 -19.35 -1.83 2.70
N ARG A 148 -19.88 -2.40 1.60
CA ARG A 148 -20.39 -3.78 1.60
C ARG A 148 -19.27 -4.70 2.13
N PRO A 149 -19.48 -5.44 3.23
CA PRO A 149 -18.45 -6.31 3.76
C PRO A 149 -18.24 -7.46 2.76
N SER A 150 -17.10 -7.44 2.07
CA SER A 150 -16.64 -8.63 1.36
C SER A 150 -16.55 -9.77 2.38
N LYS A 151 -17.12 -10.94 2.04
CA LYS A 151 -17.18 -12.11 2.92
C LYS A 151 -15.82 -12.81 2.97
N ALA A 152 -14.79 -12.05 3.35
CA ALA A 152 -13.50 -12.53 3.81
C ALA A 152 -13.74 -13.29 5.12
N THR A 153 -14.14 -14.55 5.00
CA THR A 153 -14.45 -15.45 6.10
C THR A 153 -13.24 -15.57 7.02
N ILE A 154 -13.27 -14.81 8.12
CA ILE A 154 -12.28 -14.94 9.18
C ILE A 154 -12.32 -16.38 9.68
N ASN A 155 -11.16 -17.03 9.76
CA ASN A 155 -11.08 -18.42 10.21
C ASN A 155 -11.26 -18.42 11.74
N LEU A 156 -12.51 -18.44 12.20
CA LEU A 156 -12.87 -18.28 13.62
C LEU A 156 -12.12 -19.29 14.51
N GLY A 157 -12.04 -20.56 14.12
CA GLY A 157 -11.29 -21.56 14.89
C GLY A 157 -9.79 -21.25 15.01
N ARG A 158 -9.17 -20.64 13.98
CA ARG A 158 -7.81 -20.09 14.09
C ARG A 158 -7.78 -18.84 14.96
N ALA A 159 -8.75 -17.93 14.83
CA ALA A 159 -8.77 -16.67 15.56
C ALA A 159 -8.85 -16.92 17.07
N VAL A 160 -9.82 -17.74 17.52
CA VAL A 160 -9.99 -18.19 18.91
C VAL A 160 -8.70 -18.81 19.46
N ARG A 161 -8.16 -19.86 18.83
CA ARG A 161 -6.92 -20.50 19.30
C ARG A 161 -5.70 -19.58 19.28
N SER A 162 -5.65 -18.61 18.36
CA SER A 162 -4.59 -17.61 18.32
C SER A 162 -4.76 -16.61 19.48
N ASN A 163 -5.99 -16.22 19.81
CA ASN A 163 -6.28 -15.31 20.91
C ASN A 163 -5.96 -15.94 22.26
N GLN A 164 -6.45 -17.17 22.53
CA GLN A 164 -6.08 -17.96 23.71
C GLN A 164 -4.55 -18.10 23.88
N SER A 165 -3.80 -18.18 22.77
CA SER A 165 -2.33 -18.27 22.81
C SER A 165 -1.65 -16.90 22.92
N TYR A 166 -2.22 -15.83 22.38
CA TYR A 166 -1.65 -14.48 22.41
C TYR A 166 -1.96 -13.72 23.70
N GLY A 167 -3.09 -13.96 24.37
CA GLY A 167 -3.41 -13.37 25.68
C GLY A 167 -2.26 -13.62 26.67
N ARG A 168 -2.13 -14.88 27.10
CA ARG A 168 -1.06 -15.34 28.02
C ARG A 168 0.35 -14.97 27.58
N LYS A 169 0.59 -14.81 26.27
CA LYS A 169 1.91 -14.48 25.72
C LYS A 169 2.21 -12.98 25.67
N LEU A 170 1.19 -12.13 25.64
CA LEU A 170 1.32 -10.67 25.51
C LEU A 170 0.77 -9.90 26.72
N GLY A 171 0.19 -10.61 27.70
CA GLY A 171 -0.42 -10.06 28.90
C GLY A 171 -1.71 -9.29 28.64
N TRP A 172 -2.43 -9.56 27.54
CA TRP A 172 -3.67 -8.83 27.24
C TRP A 172 -4.92 -9.48 27.83
N ASP A 173 -4.84 -10.75 28.22
CA ASP A 173 -5.89 -11.43 29.00
C ASP A 173 -6.03 -10.84 30.42
N ALA A 174 -4.97 -10.26 30.98
CA ALA A 174 -5.03 -9.43 32.18
C ALA A 174 -5.72 -8.05 31.96
N HIS A 175 -6.17 -7.77 30.74
CA HIS A 175 -6.87 -6.54 30.35
C HIS A 175 -8.14 -6.85 29.52
N TYR A 176 -8.74 -8.02 29.75
CA TYR A 176 -9.84 -8.55 28.95
C TYR A 176 -11.05 -7.60 28.94
N ASP A 177 -11.50 -7.19 30.12
CA ASP A 177 -12.69 -6.34 30.32
C ASP A 177 -12.53 -4.97 29.64
N GLN A 178 -11.32 -4.37 29.70
CA GLN A 178 -11.04 -3.11 29.02
C GLN A 178 -11.01 -3.30 27.49
N ILE A 179 -10.56 -4.46 26.99
CA ILE A 179 -10.65 -4.79 25.57
C ILE A 179 -12.10 -5.00 25.15
N GLU A 180 -12.94 -5.64 25.95
CA GLU A 180 -14.35 -5.84 25.66
C GLU A 180 -15.11 -4.51 25.58
N SER A 181 -14.90 -3.61 26.54
CA SER A 181 -15.40 -2.24 26.48
C SER A 181 -14.94 -1.49 25.21
N LEU A 182 -13.65 -1.56 24.86
CA LEU A 182 -13.07 -0.98 23.63
C LEU A 182 -13.61 -1.62 22.33
N LEU A 183 -14.23 -2.80 22.41
CA LEU A 183 -14.86 -3.50 21.29
C LEU A 183 -16.39 -3.27 21.22
N GLY A 184 -16.96 -2.50 22.15
CA GLY A 184 -18.39 -2.20 22.21
C GLY A 184 -19.22 -3.18 23.04
N PHE A 185 -18.58 -3.94 23.94
CA PHE A 185 -19.26 -4.82 24.90
C PHE A 185 -19.30 -4.16 26.28
N THR A 186 -20.42 -3.52 26.59
CA THR A 186 -20.69 -2.86 27.87
C THR A 186 -21.48 -3.75 28.83
N ASP A 187 -22.49 -4.46 28.32
CA ASP A 187 -23.54 -5.09 29.14
C ASP A 187 -23.61 -6.62 29.03
N HIS A 188 -22.70 -7.25 28.28
CA HIS A 188 -22.63 -8.71 28.15
C HIS A 188 -21.23 -9.21 27.78
N CYS A 189 -20.85 -10.39 28.30
CA CYS A 189 -19.66 -11.13 27.88
C CYS A 189 -19.94 -11.87 26.56
N PRO A 190 -19.31 -11.53 25.42
CA PRO A 190 -19.44 -12.27 24.16
C PRO A 190 -18.78 -13.66 24.19
N ASP A 191 -19.28 -14.58 23.37
CA ASP A 191 -18.57 -15.85 23.10
C ASP A 191 -17.26 -15.61 22.32
N GLU A 192 -16.29 -16.52 22.40
CA GLU A 192 -14.95 -16.36 21.78
C GLU A 192 -14.99 -16.07 20.26
N LYS A 193 -16.03 -16.53 19.55
CA LYS A 193 -16.26 -16.28 18.13
C LYS A 193 -16.92 -14.92 17.90
N ILE A 194 -17.79 -14.45 18.80
CA ILE A 194 -18.34 -13.08 18.79
C ILE A 194 -17.21 -12.08 19.08
N PHE A 195 -16.42 -12.31 20.13
CA PHE A 195 -15.21 -11.54 20.44
C PHE A 195 -14.26 -11.49 19.22
N ALA A 196 -13.95 -12.63 18.59
CA ALA A 196 -13.12 -12.66 17.38
C ALA A 196 -13.72 -11.91 16.17
N LYS A 197 -15.05 -11.82 16.03
CA LYS A 197 -15.71 -10.98 15.01
C LYS A 197 -15.56 -9.49 15.33
N ALA A 198 -15.73 -9.10 16.59
CA ALA A 198 -15.58 -7.72 17.05
C ALA A 198 -14.13 -7.24 16.90
N VAL A 199 -13.14 -8.04 17.33
CA VAL A 199 -11.72 -7.80 17.05
C VAL A 199 -11.47 -7.62 15.56
N ALA A 200 -12.08 -8.45 14.70
CA ALA A 200 -11.96 -8.27 13.26
C ALA A 200 -12.64 -7.00 12.73
N SER A 201 -13.70 -6.51 13.39
CA SER A 201 -14.36 -5.25 13.05
C SER A 201 -13.51 -4.04 13.44
N TRP A 202 -13.07 -3.98 14.69
CA TRP A 202 -12.15 -2.98 15.22
C TRP A 202 -10.82 -2.95 14.44
N GLN A 203 -10.30 -4.11 14.03
CA GLN A 203 -9.14 -4.15 13.13
C GLN A 203 -9.39 -3.42 11.80
N ARG A 204 -10.61 -3.41 11.25
CA ARG A 204 -10.94 -2.64 10.03
C ARG A 204 -10.93 -1.14 10.30
N THR A 205 -11.57 -0.67 11.39
CA THR A 205 -11.61 0.76 11.73
C THR A 205 -10.20 1.31 12.00
N GLN A 206 -9.32 0.48 12.57
CA GLN A 206 -7.92 0.81 12.85
C GLN A 206 -6.95 0.66 11.66
N GLY A 207 -7.45 0.32 10.44
CA GLY A 207 -6.60 0.11 9.26
C GLY A 207 -5.67 -1.12 9.35
N LEU A 208 -5.97 -2.05 10.27
CA LEU A 208 -5.23 -3.28 10.48
C LEU A 208 -5.78 -4.43 9.63
N LYS A 209 -5.03 -5.53 9.57
CA LYS A 209 -5.52 -6.77 8.94
C LYS A 209 -6.65 -7.36 9.80
N ALA A 210 -7.86 -7.33 9.27
CA ALA A 210 -9.07 -7.89 9.89
C ALA A 210 -9.10 -9.43 9.86
N ASP A 211 -8.39 -10.07 10.78
CA ASP A 211 -8.35 -11.54 10.95
C ASP A 211 -8.88 -12.06 12.29
N GLY A 212 -9.32 -11.16 13.19
CA GLY A 212 -9.87 -11.48 14.49
C GLY A 212 -8.83 -11.79 15.57
N ILE A 213 -7.54 -11.54 15.29
CA ILE A 213 -6.44 -11.94 16.17
C ILE A 213 -5.83 -10.73 16.90
N ILE A 214 -5.87 -10.75 18.23
CA ILE A 214 -5.14 -9.80 19.09
C ILE A 214 -3.67 -10.23 19.17
N GLY A 215 -2.98 -10.13 18.03
CA GLY A 215 -1.53 -10.30 17.93
C GLY A 215 -0.77 -9.01 18.28
N PRO A 216 0.58 -9.01 18.27
CA PRO A 216 1.39 -7.92 18.83
C PRO A 216 1.09 -6.52 18.29
N ARG A 217 0.70 -6.38 17.01
CA ARG A 217 0.32 -5.09 16.41
C ARG A 217 -1.08 -4.62 16.86
N THR A 218 -2.06 -5.52 16.88
CA THR A 218 -3.41 -5.25 17.40
C THR A 218 -3.31 -4.85 18.87
N TRP A 219 -2.57 -5.63 19.68
CA TRP A 219 -2.38 -5.34 21.10
C TRP A 219 -1.67 -4.01 21.35
N SER A 220 -0.59 -3.70 20.62
CA SER A 220 0.11 -2.41 20.79
C SER A 220 -0.78 -1.20 20.49
N ARG A 221 -1.75 -1.34 19.58
CA ARG A 221 -2.75 -0.30 19.28
C ARG A 221 -3.86 -0.24 20.34
N MET A 222 -4.41 -1.38 20.76
CA MET A 222 -5.40 -1.45 21.85
C MET A 222 -4.84 -0.86 23.15
N ARG A 223 -3.68 -1.36 23.60
CA ARG A 223 -3.00 -0.91 24.82
C ARG A 223 -2.75 0.60 24.85
N ALA A 224 -2.45 1.21 23.70
CA ALA A 224 -2.27 2.65 23.57
C ALA A 224 -3.59 3.45 23.70
N LEU A 225 -4.71 2.94 23.18
CA LEU A 225 -6.04 3.54 23.39
C LEU A 225 -6.53 3.38 24.84
N LEU A 226 -6.17 2.27 25.49
CA LEU A 226 -6.51 1.99 26.89
C LEU A 226 -5.65 2.76 27.91
N GLY A 227 -4.80 3.69 27.48
CA GLY A 227 -3.90 4.45 28.37
C GLY A 227 -2.84 3.60 29.09
N LEU A 228 -2.77 2.30 28.79
CA LEU A 228 -1.93 1.35 29.51
C LEU A 228 -0.45 1.60 29.17
N PRO A 229 0.45 1.61 30.18
CA PRO A 229 1.86 1.90 29.95
C PRO A 229 2.49 0.91 28.95
N PRO A 230 3.55 1.31 28.23
CA PRO A 230 4.26 0.38 27.36
C PRO A 230 4.77 -0.80 28.21
N ALA A 231 4.14 -1.97 28.03
CA ALA A 231 4.41 -3.16 28.83
C ALA A 231 5.92 -3.37 28.94
N ARG A 232 6.42 -3.44 30.18
CA ARG A 232 7.85 -3.52 30.48
C ARG A 232 8.46 -4.59 29.59
N VAL A 233 9.37 -4.17 28.70
CA VAL A 233 10.26 -5.09 28.00
C VAL A 233 11.24 -5.66 29.02
N ALA A 234 10.76 -6.65 29.78
CA ALA A 234 11.64 -7.67 30.33
C ALA A 234 12.58 -8.10 29.20
N PRO A 235 13.90 -8.18 29.45
CA PRO A 235 14.88 -8.38 28.39
C PRO A 235 14.66 -9.74 27.75
N THR A 236 13.85 -9.79 26.69
CA THR A 236 13.55 -11.02 25.99
C THR A 236 14.87 -11.49 25.41
N SER A 237 15.40 -12.62 25.89
CA SER A 237 16.49 -13.31 25.23
C SER A 237 16.09 -13.48 23.76
N THR A 238 16.71 -12.72 22.86
CA THR A 238 16.27 -12.49 21.47
C THR A 238 16.61 -13.68 20.57
N THR A 239 16.30 -14.88 21.08
CA THR A 239 16.49 -16.18 20.46
C THR A 239 15.91 -16.15 19.05
N LYS A 240 16.81 -16.07 18.08
CA LYS A 240 16.52 -15.94 16.65
C LYS A 240 15.38 -16.90 16.24
N PRO A 241 14.41 -16.45 15.42
CA PRO A 241 13.30 -17.29 14.97
C PRO A 241 13.80 -18.64 14.45
N ARG A 242 13.05 -19.74 14.69
CA ARG A 242 13.54 -21.12 14.40
C ARG A 242 14.12 -21.24 12.98
N TRP A 243 13.46 -20.66 11.97
CA TRP A 243 13.94 -20.68 10.59
C TRP A 243 15.26 -19.92 10.38
N VAL A 244 15.51 -18.83 11.11
CA VAL A 244 16.78 -18.09 11.09
C VAL A 244 17.90 -18.96 11.65
N ARG A 245 17.68 -19.60 12.81
CA ARG A 245 18.64 -20.54 13.39
C ARG A 245 18.93 -21.73 12.47
N THR A 246 17.93 -22.24 11.73
CA THR A 246 18.13 -23.30 10.74
C THR A 246 18.86 -22.82 9.48
N VAL A 247 18.64 -21.60 9.00
CA VAL A 247 19.17 -21.14 7.70
C VAL A 247 20.52 -20.41 7.80
N ILE A 248 20.88 -19.80 8.94
CA ILE A 248 22.19 -19.13 9.11
C ILE A 248 23.37 -20.08 8.82
N PRO A 249 23.43 -21.33 9.33
CA PRO A 249 24.54 -22.24 9.02
C PRO A 249 24.66 -22.56 7.53
N LEU A 250 23.53 -22.70 6.82
CA LEU A 250 23.50 -22.93 5.38
C LEU A 250 23.95 -21.68 4.60
N LEU A 251 23.51 -20.48 5.01
CA LEU A 251 23.95 -19.23 4.39
C LEU A 251 25.44 -19.01 4.61
N ASN A 252 25.93 -19.18 5.84
CA ASN A 252 27.34 -18.98 6.16
C ASN A 252 28.26 -19.88 5.34
N ARG A 253 27.87 -21.15 5.14
CA ARG A 253 28.60 -22.15 4.33
C ARG A 253 28.73 -21.78 2.84
N TYR A 254 27.78 -21.04 2.25
CA TYR A 254 27.75 -20.82 0.79
C TYR A 254 27.81 -19.35 0.33
N ARG A 255 27.53 -18.38 1.20
CA ARG A 255 27.42 -16.95 0.80
C ARG A 255 28.76 -16.36 0.34
N GLY A 256 29.86 -16.79 0.98
CA GLY A 256 31.15 -16.11 0.94
C GLY A 256 31.11 -14.78 1.70
N ASP A 257 31.29 -13.71 0.94
CA ASP A 257 31.33 -12.29 1.30
C ASP A 257 29.95 -11.61 1.38
N ILE A 258 28.93 -12.14 0.69
CA ILE A 258 27.60 -11.52 0.64
C ILE A 258 27.03 -11.29 2.07
N PRO A 259 26.59 -10.05 2.42
CA PRO A 259 26.10 -9.73 3.76
C PRO A 259 24.97 -10.64 4.24
N ILE A 260 25.10 -11.11 5.48
CA ILE A 260 24.14 -12.06 6.06
C ILE A 260 22.79 -11.41 6.38
N ASP A 261 22.77 -10.11 6.69
CA ASP A 261 21.58 -9.31 6.90
C ASP A 261 20.79 -9.13 5.59
N LEU A 262 21.44 -8.78 4.47
CA LEU A 262 20.81 -8.76 3.14
C LEU A 262 20.10 -10.08 2.84
N LEU A 263 20.79 -11.21 3.04
CA LEU A 263 20.24 -12.54 2.76
C LEU A 263 19.09 -12.91 3.72
N LEU A 264 19.21 -12.66 5.02
CA LEU A 264 18.13 -12.90 5.98
C LEU A 264 16.92 -12.00 5.73
N GLY A 265 17.14 -10.73 5.38
CA GLY A 265 16.11 -9.78 4.99
C GLY A 265 15.35 -10.23 3.75
N TRP A 266 16.07 -10.71 2.73
CA TRP A 266 15.51 -11.28 1.50
C TRP A 266 14.62 -12.49 1.82
N ILE A 267 15.14 -13.50 2.51
CA ILE A 267 14.38 -14.70 2.87
C ILE A 267 13.16 -14.35 3.73
N ALA A 268 13.29 -13.38 4.63
CA ALA A 268 12.20 -12.90 5.47
C ALA A 268 11.15 -12.09 4.71
N HIS A 269 11.45 -11.55 3.53
CA HIS A 269 10.48 -10.89 2.65
C HIS A 269 9.75 -11.94 1.80
N GLU A 270 10.48 -12.77 1.06
CA GLU A 270 9.89 -13.61 0.01
C GLU A 270 9.21 -14.87 0.56
N SER A 271 9.88 -15.63 1.44
CA SER A 271 9.37 -16.92 1.94
C SER A 271 9.00 -16.93 3.43
N GLY A 272 9.45 -15.94 4.20
CA GLY A 272 9.35 -15.94 5.66
C GLY A 272 10.13 -17.10 6.31
N GLY A 273 11.10 -17.68 5.59
CA GLY A 273 11.81 -18.90 6.00
C GLY A 273 11.14 -20.21 5.56
N ASN A 274 10.02 -20.18 4.84
CA ASN A 274 9.36 -21.39 4.32
C ASN A 274 9.76 -21.67 2.87
N PHE A 275 10.89 -22.34 2.65
CA PHE A 275 11.37 -22.71 1.31
C PHE A 275 10.42 -23.64 0.53
N ARG A 276 9.52 -24.36 1.22
CA ARG A 276 8.51 -25.23 0.59
C ARG A 276 7.35 -24.44 -0.01
N ARG A 277 7.22 -23.13 0.28
CA ARG A 277 6.22 -22.25 -0.32
C ARG A 277 6.48 -22.16 -1.84
N VAL A 278 5.39 -22.33 -2.59
CA VAL A 278 5.31 -22.06 -4.03
C VAL A 278 4.23 -21.01 -4.24
N THR A 279 4.48 -19.98 -5.06
CA THR A 279 3.42 -19.03 -5.44
C THR A 279 2.56 -19.63 -6.56
N LYS A 280 1.23 -19.44 -6.50
CA LYS A 280 0.30 -20.11 -7.44
C LYS A 280 0.54 -19.69 -8.89
N ASN A 281 0.59 -18.37 -9.13
CA ASN A 281 0.58 -17.80 -10.48
C ASN A 281 2.02 -17.71 -11.03
N LEU A 282 2.93 -17.08 -10.29
CA LEU A 282 4.34 -16.90 -10.68
C LEU A 282 5.21 -18.17 -10.53
N ARG A 283 4.66 -19.24 -9.93
CA ARG A 283 5.29 -20.56 -9.72
C ARG A 283 6.64 -20.53 -8.99
N GLU A 284 6.97 -19.43 -8.30
CA GLU A 284 8.26 -19.17 -7.66
C GLU A 284 8.57 -20.14 -6.52
N ARG A 285 9.85 -20.44 -6.26
CA ARG A 285 10.25 -21.50 -5.32
C ARG A 285 11.42 -21.16 -4.41
N GLY A 286 11.42 -21.77 -3.23
CA GLY A 286 12.56 -21.77 -2.33
C GLY A 286 12.63 -20.56 -1.41
N TYR A 287 13.67 -20.50 -0.57
CA TYR A 287 13.85 -19.45 0.45
C TYR A 287 13.80 -18.02 -0.13
N PHE A 288 14.24 -17.85 -1.38
CA PHE A 288 14.33 -16.58 -2.10
C PHE A 288 13.20 -16.41 -3.14
N GLN A 289 12.22 -17.32 -3.19
CA GLN A 289 11.14 -17.38 -4.19
C GLN A 289 11.64 -17.07 -5.62
N ILE A 290 12.54 -17.91 -6.13
CA ILE A 290 13.14 -17.73 -7.46
C ILE A 290 12.08 -18.04 -8.54
N HIS A 291 11.85 -17.09 -9.45
CA HIS A 291 10.95 -17.22 -10.61
C HIS A 291 11.47 -18.26 -11.63
N PRO A 292 10.60 -19.01 -12.35
CA PRO A 292 11.03 -19.97 -13.38
C PRO A 292 11.99 -19.41 -14.43
N GLY A 293 11.79 -18.18 -14.92
CA GLY A 293 12.71 -17.54 -15.88
C GLY A 293 14.13 -17.37 -15.31
N THR A 294 14.24 -16.82 -14.10
CA THR A 294 15.53 -16.72 -13.38
C THR A 294 16.12 -18.10 -13.08
N SER A 295 15.29 -19.10 -12.85
CA SER A 295 15.72 -20.50 -12.69
C SER A 295 16.31 -21.10 -13.99
N LYS A 296 15.78 -20.75 -15.17
CA LYS A 296 16.32 -21.11 -16.49
C LYS A 296 17.70 -20.46 -16.70
N ILE A 297 17.80 -19.14 -16.48
CA ILE A 297 19.06 -18.36 -16.59
C ILE A 297 20.17 -18.92 -15.68
N LEU A 298 19.83 -19.30 -14.45
CA LEU A 298 20.79 -19.83 -13.47
C LEU A 298 21.12 -21.33 -13.62
N ARG A 299 20.53 -21.99 -14.63
CA ARG A 299 20.57 -23.44 -14.89
C ARG A 299 20.25 -24.25 -13.61
N LEU A 300 19.12 -23.93 -12.98
CA LEU A 300 18.66 -24.55 -11.72
C LEU A 300 17.51 -25.54 -11.95
N ASN A 301 17.58 -26.70 -11.28
CA ASN A 301 16.43 -27.61 -11.16
C ASN A 301 15.36 -26.93 -10.30
N HIS A 302 14.36 -26.37 -10.98
CA HIS A 302 13.37 -25.49 -10.38
C HIS A 302 12.54 -26.21 -9.29
N LYS A 303 12.09 -27.45 -9.54
CA LYS A 303 11.33 -28.24 -8.55
C LYS A 303 12.12 -28.49 -7.26
N ARG A 304 13.44 -28.73 -7.36
CA ARG A 304 14.34 -29.00 -6.22
C ARG A 304 14.48 -27.82 -5.25
N LEU A 305 14.29 -26.57 -5.70
CA LEU A 305 14.32 -25.37 -4.85
C LEU A 305 13.28 -25.40 -3.72
N SER A 306 12.16 -26.10 -3.92
CA SER A 306 11.08 -26.26 -2.93
C SER A 306 11.14 -27.58 -2.13
N THR A 307 12.06 -28.51 -2.45
CA THR A 307 12.16 -29.80 -1.76
C THR A 307 13.45 -29.98 -0.94
N ASN A 308 14.56 -29.37 -1.36
CA ASN A 308 15.85 -29.44 -0.65
C ASN A 308 16.28 -28.04 -0.16
N PRO A 309 16.43 -27.80 1.16
CA PRO A 309 16.72 -26.47 1.71
C PRO A 309 18.12 -25.96 1.37
N GLU A 310 19.12 -26.83 1.29
CA GLU A 310 20.50 -26.45 0.91
C GLU A 310 20.57 -26.02 -0.55
N TYR A 311 19.95 -26.79 -1.45
CA TYR A 311 19.82 -26.44 -2.86
C TYR A 311 19.06 -25.12 -3.05
N SER A 312 18.04 -24.88 -2.22
CA SER A 312 17.29 -23.63 -2.14
C SER A 312 18.18 -22.43 -1.77
N VAL A 313 19.04 -22.57 -0.76
CA VAL A 313 20.04 -21.57 -0.36
C VAL A 313 21.08 -21.33 -1.47
N ARG A 314 21.64 -22.40 -2.04
CA ARG A 314 22.64 -22.31 -3.12
C ARG A 314 22.08 -21.68 -4.40
N GLY A 315 20.81 -21.95 -4.73
CA GLY A 315 20.08 -21.27 -5.81
C GLY A 315 19.89 -19.78 -5.55
N GLY A 316 19.51 -19.41 -4.32
CA GLY A 316 19.37 -18.02 -3.90
C GLY A 316 20.68 -17.22 -3.99
N ILE A 317 21.78 -17.80 -3.52
CA ILE A 317 23.11 -17.18 -3.61
C ILE A 317 23.57 -17.04 -5.07
N LYS A 318 23.30 -18.03 -5.94
CA LYS A 318 23.47 -17.89 -7.40
C LYS A 318 22.66 -16.70 -7.96
N MET A 319 21.44 -16.49 -7.49
CA MET A 319 20.60 -15.35 -7.91
C MET A 319 21.15 -14.01 -7.42
N VAL A 320 21.58 -13.90 -6.17
CA VAL A 320 22.23 -12.66 -5.66
C VAL A 320 23.52 -12.38 -6.44
N ARG A 321 24.32 -13.41 -6.79
CA ARG A 321 25.50 -13.28 -7.65
C ARG A 321 25.18 -12.95 -9.12
N LEU A 322 23.95 -13.14 -9.59
CA LEU A 322 23.51 -12.63 -10.90
C LEU A 322 23.29 -11.12 -10.84
N TYR A 323 22.52 -10.63 -9.87
CA TYR A 323 22.30 -9.19 -9.68
C TYR A 323 23.57 -8.44 -9.27
N SER A 324 24.48 -9.08 -8.54
CA SER A 324 25.86 -8.63 -8.30
C SER A 324 26.59 -8.28 -9.60
N ARG A 325 26.60 -9.18 -10.59
CA ARG A 325 27.26 -8.92 -11.88
C ARG A 325 26.58 -7.78 -12.67
N PHE A 326 25.26 -7.61 -12.54
CA PHE A 326 24.57 -6.46 -13.12
C PHE A 326 24.94 -5.13 -12.41
N ALA A 327 25.07 -5.12 -11.08
CA ALA A 327 25.49 -3.94 -10.32
C ALA A 327 26.93 -3.50 -10.68
N GLN A 328 27.84 -4.45 -10.87
CA GLN A 328 29.20 -4.17 -11.39
C GLN A 328 29.14 -3.61 -12.81
N LYS A 329 28.38 -4.24 -13.72
CA LYS A 329 28.25 -3.79 -15.13
C LYS A 329 27.68 -2.39 -15.32
N ILE A 330 26.95 -1.84 -14.33
CA ILE A 330 26.43 -0.45 -14.36
C ILE A 330 27.27 0.53 -13.52
N GLY A 331 28.43 0.09 -13.01
CA GLY A 331 29.46 0.97 -12.46
C GLY A 331 29.51 1.11 -10.93
N PHE A 332 28.83 0.26 -10.14
CA PHE A 332 28.92 0.34 -8.68
C PHE A 332 30.09 -0.47 -8.10
N THR A 333 30.90 0.18 -7.27
CA THR A 333 32.04 -0.43 -6.55
C THR A 333 31.61 -1.57 -5.64
N TYR A 334 32.20 -2.74 -5.85
CA TYR A 334 31.87 -3.98 -5.15
C TYR A 334 31.91 -3.84 -3.62
N GLY A 335 31.04 -4.58 -2.93
CA GLY A 335 31.11 -4.77 -1.47
C GLY A 335 30.54 -3.60 -0.64
N SER A 336 30.43 -2.39 -1.18
CA SER A 336 29.88 -1.22 -0.48
C SER A 336 28.40 -1.38 -0.08
N ASP A 337 27.95 -0.65 0.95
CA ASP A 337 26.54 -0.71 1.40
C ASP A 337 25.57 -0.30 0.27
N LEU A 338 25.89 0.77 -0.48
CA LEU A 338 25.15 1.18 -1.68
C LEU A 338 25.12 0.06 -2.73
N TYR A 339 26.24 -0.59 -3.01
CA TYR A 339 26.30 -1.69 -3.98
C TYR A 339 25.31 -2.81 -3.63
N TRP A 340 25.21 -3.18 -2.35
CA TRP A 340 24.24 -4.18 -1.91
C TRP A 340 22.79 -3.69 -1.98
N HIS A 341 22.52 -2.40 -1.76
CA HIS A 341 21.22 -1.79 -2.03
C HIS A 341 20.85 -1.85 -3.52
N ILE A 342 21.80 -1.55 -4.43
CA ILE A 342 21.62 -1.70 -5.87
C ILE A 342 21.33 -3.16 -6.25
N VAL A 343 22.07 -4.14 -5.72
CA VAL A 343 21.81 -5.57 -5.94
C VAL A 343 20.39 -5.97 -5.52
N ALA A 344 19.89 -5.44 -4.39
CA ALA A 344 18.52 -5.66 -3.93
C ALA A 344 17.46 -4.94 -4.78
N PHE A 345 17.79 -3.77 -5.33
CA PHE A 345 16.91 -2.91 -6.15
C PHE A 345 16.78 -3.40 -7.59
N LEU A 346 17.88 -3.88 -8.19
CA LEU A 346 17.91 -4.53 -9.51
C LEU A 346 17.00 -5.76 -9.60
N HIS A 347 16.85 -6.51 -8.50
CA HIS A 347 15.85 -7.56 -8.37
C HIS A 347 14.44 -6.99 -8.17
N ALA A 348 14.27 -6.00 -7.29
CA ALA A 348 12.95 -5.51 -6.88
C ALA A 348 12.20 -4.73 -7.99
N MET A 349 12.90 -3.89 -8.76
CA MET A 349 12.31 -3.10 -9.85
C MET A 349 12.65 -3.64 -11.24
N GLY A 350 13.69 -4.47 -11.36
CA GLY A 350 14.17 -5.02 -12.62
C GLY A 350 15.33 -4.23 -13.23
N VAL A 351 16.30 -4.93 -13.81
CA VAL A 351 17.60 -4.37 -14.27
C VAL A 351 17.42 -3.19 -15.24
N GLY A 352 16.55 -3.32 -16.25
CA GLY A 352 16.30 -2.27 -17.23
C GLY A 352 15.70 -1.00 -16.64
N ALA A 353 14.71 -1.13 -15.75
CA ALA A 353 14.06 0.02 -15.12
C ALA A 353 15.00 0.75 -14.14
N VAL A 354 15.82 0.01 -13.39
CA VAL A 354 16.88 0.60 -12.56
C VAL A 354 17.92 1.32 -13.43
N LYS A 355 18.40 0.71 -14.53
CA LYS A 355 19.37 1.37 -15.41
C LYS A 355 18.80 2.67 -15.99
N VAL A 356 17.59 2.64 -16.55
CA VAL A 356 16.91 3.83 -17.10
C VAL A 356 16.76 4.94 -16.06
N MET A 357 16.49 4.61 -14.79
CA MET A 357 16.42 5.60 -13.72
C MET A 357 17.80 6.21 -13.38
N LEU A 358 18.86 5.40 -13.37
CA LEU A 358 20.23 5.85 -13.11
C LEU A 358 20.83 6.63 -14.30
N ASP A 359 20.42 6.29 -15.52
CA ASP A 359 20.75 7.04 -16.73
C ASP A 359 20.08 8.43 -16.69
N ASP A 360 18.77 8.50 -16.35
CA ASP A 360 18.03 9.76 -16.15
C ASP A 360 18.66 10.59 -15.02
N MET A 361 19.09 9.98 -13.91
CA MET A 361 19.84 10.65 -12.84
C MET A 361 21.08 11.38 -13.36
N ARG A 362 21.96 10.68 -14.09
CA ARG A 362 23.19 11.28 -14.64
C ARG A 362 22.92 12.34 -15.70
N GLN A 363 21.91 12.15 -16.55
CA GLN A 363 21.49 13.12 -17.56
C GLN A 363 21.03 14.46 -16.95
N HIS A 364 20.53 14.44 -15.70
CA HIS A 364 20.16 15.65 -14.95
C HIS A 364 21.22 16.05 -13.90
N GLY A 365 22.47 15.61 -14.05
CA GLY A 365 23.60 16.03 -13.20
C GLY A 365 23.64 15.42 -11.80
N VAL A 366 22.80 14.41 -11.50
CA VAL A 366 22.74 13.77 -10.18
C VAL A 366 23.47 12.42 -10.22
N GLU A 367 24.71 12.37 -9.72
CA GLU A 367 25.40 11.07 -9.59
C GLU A 367 24.80 10.23 -8.45
N PRO A 368 24.53 8.92 -8.68
CA PRO A 368 23.96 8.02 -7.67
C PRO A 368 25.03 7.54 -6.66
N THR A 369 25.63 8.47 -5.91
CA THR A 369 26.74 8.21 -4.98
C THR A 369 26.32 7.64 -3.62
N THR A 370 25.04 7.83 -3.23
CA THR A 370 24.48 7.25 -2.01
C THR A 370 23.08 6.67 -2.25
N TRP A 371 22.64 5.76 -1.38
CA TRP A 371 21.30 5.21 -1.46
C TRP A 371 20.20 6.24 -1.13
N GLU A 372 20.51 7.24 -0.30
CA GLU A 372 19.57 8.32 0.00
C GLU A 372 19.39 9.26 -1.20
N THR A 373 20.47 9.59 -1.92
CA THR A 373 20.41 10.35 -3.18
C THR A 373 19.48 9.69 -4.19
N ILE A 374 19.55 8.37 -4.34
CA ILE A 374 18.69 7.58 -5.23
C ILE A 374 17.22 7.63 -4.76
N LYS A 375 16.96 7.57 -3.45
CA LYS A 375 15.60 7.66 -2.88
C LYS A 375 14.98 9.03 -3.05
N GLN A 376 15.73 10.10 -2.75
CA GLN A 376 15.31 11.47 -2.92
C GLN A 376 14.98 11.76 -4.39
N TYR A 377 15.87 11.36 -5.30
CA TYR A 377 15.63 11.50 -6.74
C TYR A 377 14.39 10.75 -7.22
N ALA A 378 14.20 9.50 -6.78
CA ALA A 378 13.02 8.69 -7.08
C ALA A 378 11.71 9.32 -6.57
N ALA A 379 11.76 10.08 -5.47
CA ALA A 379 10.63 10.82 -4.92
C ALA A 379 10.33 12.10 -5.72
N SER A 380 11.32 12.99 -5.87
CA SER A 380 11.14 14.29 -6.54
C SER A 380 10.77 14.14 -8.02
N HIS A 381 11.32 13.14 -8.72
CA HIS A 381 11.09 12.93 -10.14
C HIS A 381 10.05 11.85 -10.46
N ARG A 382 9.21 11.45 -9.49
CA ARG A 382 8.28 10.30 -9.61
C ARG A 382 7.37 10.38 -10.85
N GLN A 383 6.89 11.57 -11.22
CA GLN A 383 6.07 11.77 -12.42
C GLN A 383 6.88 11.62 -13.72
N ARG A 384 8.04 12.27 -13.84
CA ARG A 384 8.91 12.13 -15.03
C ARG A 384 9.34 10.68 -15.25
N LEU A 385 9.75 10.01 -14.17
CA LEU A 385 10.15 8.61 -14.19
C LEU A 385 8.99 7.69 -14.59
N HIS A 386 7.77 7.94 -14.11
CA HIS A 386 6.57 7.21 -14.53
C HIS A 386 6.34 7.30 -16.05
N SER A 387 6.36 8.51 -16.62
CA SER A 387 6.22 8.72 -18.07
C SER A 387 7.38 8.11 -18.87
N LEU A 388 8.61 8.21 -18.38
CA LEU A 388 9.80 7.60 -18.99
C LEU A 388 9.68 6.06 -19.04
N PHE A 389 9.19 5.44 -17.97
CA PHE A 389 8.96 4.00 -17.91
C PHE A 389 7.83 3.54 -18.83
N LEU A 390 6.70 4.25 -18.85
CA LEU A 390 5.60 3.97 -19.80
C LEU A 390 6.10 4.04 -21.25
N ARG A 391 6.86 5.09 -21.61
CA ARG A 391 7.44 5.24 -22.94
C ARG A 391 8.41 4.10 -23.29
N ARG A 392 9.30 3.71 -22.37
CA ARG A 392 10.41 2.75 -22.65
C ARG A 392 10.03 1.27 -22.54
N PHE A 393 9.03 0.95 -21.72
CA PHE A 393 8.67 -0.44 -21.37
C PHE A 393 7.19 -0.77 -21.52
N LYS A 394 6.36 0.18 -22.00
CA LYS A 394 4.88 0.07 -22.08
C LYS A 394 4.19 -0.25 -20.74
N ARG A 395 4.91 -0.09 -19.61
CA ARG A 395 4.40 -0.30 -18.25
C ARG A 395 5.10 0.59 -17.23
N SER A 396 4.36 0.94 -16.18
CA SER A 396 4.84 1.78 -15.07
C SER A 396 5.63 0.97 -14.04
N PHE A 397 6.66 1.60 -13.46
CA PHE A 397 7.28 1.18 -12.20
C PHE A 397 7.19 2.35 -11.21
N ASP A 398 6.97 2.06 -9.93
CA ASP A 398 6.97 3.08 -8.86
C ASP A 398 8.29 2.99 -8.08
N PRO A 399 9.28 3.85 -8.37
CA PRO A 399 10.61 3.73 -7.76
C PRO A 399 10.58 4.07 -6.26
N VAL A 400 9.65 4.91 -5.80
CA VAL A 400 9.44 5.20 -4.37
C VAL A 400 8.90 3.97 -3.63
N ARG A 401 8.01 3.19 -4.26
CA ARG A 401 7.55 1.90 -3.72
C ARG A 401 8.70 0.88 -3.65
N TRP A 402 9.52 0.80 -4.69
CA TRP A 402 10.58 -0.22 -4.78
C TRP A 402 11.78 0.07 -3.89
N THR A 403 12.25 1.31 -3.81
CA THR A 403 13.28 1.73 -2.85
C THR A 403 12.84 1.47 -1.40
N ARG A 404 11.61 1.87 -1.03
CA ARG A 404 11.01 1.60 0.28
C ARG A 404 10.88 0.09 0.59
N ASN A 405 10.79 -0.77 -0.41
CA ASN A 405 10.81 -2.22 -0.23
C ASN A 405 12.23 -2.76 0.02
N VAL A 406 13.27 -2.11 -0.54
CA VAL A 406 14.68 -2.41 -0.24
C VAL A 406 15.03 -1.98 1.19
N ASP A 407 14.65 -0.77 1.63
CA ASP A 407 14.84 -0.30 3.02
C ASP A 407 14.27 -1.32 4.03
N LYS A 408 13.03 -1.76 3.82
CA LYS A 408 12.36 -2.79 4.63
C LYS A 408 13.03 -4.17 4.56
N ARG A 409 13.77 -4.48 3.49
CA ARG A 409 14.56 -5.72 3.38
C ARG A 409 15.80 -5.63 4.28
N PHE A 410 16.57 -4.54 4.20
CA PHE A 410 17.76 -4.33 5.03
C PHE A 410 17.42 -4.13 6.51
N GLU A 411 16.45 -3.29 6.85
CA GLU A 411 15.99 -3.07 8.23
C GLU A 411 15.58 -4.39 8.92
N LYS A 412 14.83 -5.24 8.20
CA LYS A 412 14.43 -6.57 8.67
C LYS A 412 15.62 -7.53 8.74
N GLY A 413 16.54 -7.46 7.77
CA GLY A 413 17.79 -8.21 7.75
C GLY A 413 18.65 -7.96 8.99
N LYS A 414 18.95 -6.68 9.26
CA LYS A 414 19.79 -6.22 10.38
C LYS A 414 19.20 -6.70 11.71
N ARG A 415 17.87 -6.56 11.91
CA ARG A 415 17.15 -7.09 13.09
C ARG A 415 17.23 -8.62 13.25
N LEU A 416 17.31 -9.39 12.16
CA LEU A 416 17.41 -10.86 12.21
C LEU A 416 18.85 -11.35 12.39
N ALA A 417 19.85 -10.53 12.01
CA ALA A 417 21.27 -10.81 12.24
C ALA A 417 21.70 -10.50 13.69
N ALA A 418 21.28 -9.36 14.24
CA ALA A 418 21.78 -8.72 15.48
C ALA A 418 21.46 -9.44 16.82
N GLY A 419 21.01 -10.69 16.81
CA GLY A 419 20.80 -11.50 18.02
C GLY A 419 21.91 -12.52 18.23
N ASN A 420 23.16 -12.09 18.49
CA ASN A 420 24.26 -12.96 18.96
C ASN A 420 25.50 -12.21 19.51
N THR A 421 25.36 -10.96 19.94
CA THR A 421 26.39 -10.22 20.68
C THR A 421 25.97 -10.10 22.13
N THR A 422 26.58 -10.92 22.99
CA THR A 422 26.71 -10.62 24.42
C THR A 422 27.78 -9.53 24.55
N PRO A 423 27.49 -8.35 25.11
CA PRO A 423 28.52 -7.38 25.47
C PRO A 423 29.01 -7.70 26.88
N GLY A 424 30.26 -8.12 27.01
CA GLY A 424 30.90 -8.44 28.28
C GLY A 424 31.01 -9.94 28.57
N GLU A 425 32.14 -10.51 28.15
CA GLU A 425 33.07 -11.23 29.06
C GLU A 425 34.41 -10.46 29.03
#